data_AF-A0A9D1MJB1-F1
#
_entry.id   AF-A0A9D1MJB1-F1
#
_cell.length_a   1.000
_cell.length_b   1.000
_cell.length_c   1.000
_cell.angle_alpha   90.00
_cell.angle_beta   90.00
_cell.angle_gamma   90.00
#
_symmetry.space_group_name_H-M   'P 1'
#
loop_
_entity.id
_entity.type
_entity.pdbx_description
1 polymer ?
#
loop_
_entity_poly.entity_id
_entity_poly.type
_entity_poly.pdbx_seq_one_letter_code
_entity_poly.pdbx_strand_id
1 'polypeptide(L)'
;MSVIIKIKSFFAGNAPSVRAIVAGALSAAGIVFAIAAVCLYSATGVTDFNPELDAGAIAWAAVGAVLGLAGLLVGLIPLRYSHLAVKPLRYVAFLTIFYAFIEFMGSQATYIANVFVAIDGNSFTAGFIFTLLFYVLSFGLMLAAGCLSFSGPVQKDSATIISGEVSSDE
;
A
#
# COMPACT_ATOMS: atom_id res chain seq x y z
N MET A 1 -40.15 3.71 3.59
CA MET A 1 -39.70 3.64 2.18
C MET A 1 -38.38 4.40 1.89
N SER A 2 -37.96 5.38 2.71
CA SER A 2 -36.79 6.25 2.44
C SER A 2 -35.39 5.61 2.66
N VAL A 3 -35.22 4.72 3.65
CA VAL A 3 -33.90 4.17 4.04
C VAL A 3 -33.37 3.14 3.04
N ILE A 4 -34.22 2.23 2.56
CA ILE A 4 -33.83 1.15 1.64
C ILE A 4 -33.35 1.71 0.30
N ILE A 5 -33.95 2.80 -0.19
CA ILE A 5 -33.54 3.49 -1.42
C ILE A 5 -32.16 4.13 -1.24
N LYS A 6 -31.90 4.78 -0.10
CA LYS A 6 -30.57 5.34 0.22
C LYS A 6 -29.49 4.26 0.28
N ILE A 7 -29.76 3.13 0.93
CA ILE A 7 -28.80 2.01 1.00
C ILE A 7 -28.52 1.46 -0.40
N LYS A 8 -29.55 1.20 -1.21
CA LYS A 8 -29.36 0.73 -2.59
C LYS A 8 -28.54 1.73 -3.42
N SER A 9 -28.76 3.04 -3.26
CA SER A 9 -27.99 4.08 -3.96
C SER A 9 -26.53 4.17 -3.52
N PHE A 10 -26.22 3.73 -2.28
CA PHE A 10 -24.86 3.71 -1.74
C PHE A 10 -24.03 2.54 -2.29
N PHE A 11 -24.69 1.38 -2.47
CA PHE A 11 -24.12 0.16 -3.06
C PHE A 11 -24.29 0.08 -4.59
N ALA A 12 -24.84 1.10 -5.24
CA ALA A 12 -24.98 1.19 -6.69
C ALA A 12 -23.64 1.50 -7.41
N GLY A 13 -22.50 1.17 -6.79
CA GLY A 13 -21.19 1.34 -7.40
C GLY A 13 -21.05 0.47 -8.65
N ASN A 14 -20.42 1.01 -9.68
CA ASN A 14 -20.07 0.25 -10.88
C ASN A 14 -19.05 -0.86 -10.55
N ALA A 15 -19.02 -1.91 -11.38
CA ALA A 15 -18.01 -2.95 -11.29
C ALA A 15 -16.58 -2.35 -11.31
N PRO A 16 -15.62 -2.95 -10.56
CA PRO A 16 -14.26 -2.43 -10.49
C PRO A 16 -13.61 -2.46 -11.88
N SER A 17 -12.97 -1.36 -12.26
CA SER A 17 -12.22 -1.29 -13.52
C SER A 17 -11.02 -2.24 -13.50
N VAL A 18 -10.53 -2.65 -14.68
CA VAL A 18 -9.31 -3.48 -14.80
C VAL A 18 -8.13 -2.87 -14.02
N ARG A 19 -8.00 -1.54 -14.05
CA ARG A 19 -6.98 -0.81 -13.27
C ARG A 19 -7.14 -1.00 -11.76
N ALA A 20 -8.37 -0.98 -11.25
CA ALA A 20 -8.65 -1.20 -9.83
C ALA A 20 -8.32 -2.64 -9.41
N ILE A 21 -8.60 -3.62 -10.26
CA ILE A 21 -8.24 -5.04 -10.04
C ILE A 21 -6.72 -5.20 -9.98
N VAL A 22 -5.99 -4.67 -10.97
CA VAL A 22 -4.53 -4.72 -11.01
C VAL A 22 -3.92 -4.02 -9.78
N ALA A 23 -4.42 -2.84 -9.43
CA ALA A 23 -3.96 -2.11 -8.24
C ALA A 23 -4.27 -2.86 -6.94
N GLY A 24 -5.40 -3.59 -6.88
CA GLY A 24 -5.72 -4.49 -5.78
C GLY A 24 -4.71 -5.65 -5.67
N ALA A 25 -4.41 -6.32 -6.77
CA ALA A 25 -3.42 -7.41 -6.81
C ALA A 25 -2.01 -6.93 -6.39
N LEU A 26 -1.60 -5.74 -6.86
CA LEU A 26 -0.33 -5.12 -6.44
C LEU A 26 -0.32 -4.78 -4.96
N SER A 27 -1.43 -4.28 -4.40
CA SER A 27 -1.55 -4.02 -2.96
C SER A 27 -1.41 -5.31 -2.16
N ALA A 28 -2.08 -6.38 -2.59
CA ALA A 28 -2.00 -7.69 -1.94
C ALA A 28 -0.57 -8.25 -1.95
N ALA A 29 0.09 -8.21 -3.11
CA ALA A 29 1.49 -8.64 -3.22
C ALA A 29 2.41 -7.79 -2.33
N GLY A 30 2.23 -6.46 -2.33
CA GLY A 30 2.99 -5.55 -1.47
C GLY A 30 2.85 -5.88 0.02
N ILE A 31 1.64 -6.21 0.49
CA ILE A 31 1.38 -6.64 1.87
C ILE A 31 2.12 -7.94 2.19
N VAL A 32 2.07 -8.94 1.30
CA VAL A 32 2.77 -10.22 1.49
C VAL A 32 4.28 -10.00 1.62
N PHE A 33 4.87 -9.16 0.77
CA PHE A 33 6.28 -8.81 0.88
C PHE A 33 6.61 -8.02 2.14
N ALA A 34 5.73 -7.14 2.63
CA ALA A 34 5.94 -6.44 3.91
C ALA A 34 6.01 -7.44 5.07
N ILE A 35 5.05 -8.38 5.12
CA ILE A 35 5.01 -9.41 6.17
C ILE A 35 6.24 -10.30 6.07
N ALA A 36 6.60 -10.74 4.87
CA ALA A 36 7.78 -11.56 4.66
C ALA A 36 9.09 -10.85 5.07
N ALA A 37 9.20 -9.54 4.78
CA ALA A 37 10.33 -8.72 5.20
C ALA A 37 10.45 -8.66 6.74
N VAL A 38 9.34 -8.43 7.44
CA VAL A 38 9.32 -8.43 8.91
C VAL A 38 9.66 -9.80 9.48
N CYS A 39 9.13 -10.88 8.93
CA CYS A 39 9.46 -12.24 9.37
C CYS A 39 10.94 -12.56 9.20
N LEU A 40 11.53 -12.19 8.05
CA LEU A 40 12.97 -12.37 7.80
C LEU A 40 13.82 -11.50 8.71
N TYR A 41 13.42 -10.25 8.92
CA TYR A 41 14.11 -9.33 9.83
C TYR A 41 14.08 -9.87 11.26
N SER A 42 12.94 -10.35 11.74
CA SER A 42 12.82 -10.96 13.08
C SER A 42 13.67 -12.22 13.24
N ALA A 43 13.91 -12.97 12.16
CA ALA A 43 14.72 -14.18 12.19
C ALA A 43 16.23 -13.92 12.02
N THR A 44 16.62 -12.83 11.35
CA THR A 44 18.02 -12.62 10.88
C THR A 44 18.59 -11.24 11.16
N GLY A 45 17.83 -10.33 11.76
CA GLY A 45 18.20 -8.93 11.99
C GLY A 45 19.06 -8.68 13.23
N VAL A 46 19.16 -9.67 14.13
CA VAL A 46 20.09 -9.67 15.25
C VAL A 46 21.44 -10.15 14.75
N THR A 47 22.45 -9.30 14.88
CA THR A 47 23.84 -9.61 14.50
C THR A 47 24.76 -9.15 15.62
N ASP A 48 26.03 -9.56 15.57
CA ASP A 48 27.05 -9.12 16.54
C ASP A 48 27.25 -7.59 16.55
N PHE A 49 26.81 -6.91 15.49
CA PHE A 49 26.88 -5.46 15.33
C PHE A 49 25.55 -4.75 15.56
N ASN A 50 24.46 -5.51 15.73
CA ASN A 50 23.14 -4.99 16.05
C ASN A 50 22.41 -6.02 16.95
N PRO A 51 22.57 -5.91 18.28
CA PRO A 51 22.13 -6.94 19.22
C PRO A 51 20.61 -6.97 19.44
N GLU A 52 19.90 -5.92 19.01
CA GLU A 52 18.46 -5.79 19.20
C GLU A 52 17.75 -5.49 17.88
N LEU A 53 16.54 -6.01 17.74
CA LEU A 53 15.66 -5.66 16.61
C LEU A 53 15.10 -4.27 16.83
N ASP A 54 15.09 -3.46 15.77
CA ASP A 54 14.44 -2.16 15.82
C ASP A 54 12.91 -2.32 15.81
N ALA A 55 12.30 -1.93 16.92
CA ALA A 55 10.85 -1.97 17.08
C ALA A 55 10.15 -1.00 16.13
N GLY A 56 10.80 0.09 15.73
CA GLY A 56 10.28 1.06 14.77
C GLY A 56 10.01 0.41 13.41
N ALA A 57 11.00 -0.27 12.85
CA ALA A 57 10.91 -0.98 11.58
C ALA A 57 9.74 -1.99 11.58
N ILE A 58 9.60 -2.76 12.66
CA ILE A 58 8.52 -3.74 12.80
C ILE A 58 7.16 -3.05 12.91
N ALA A 59 7.03 -2.04 13.77
CA ALA A 59 5.77 -1.35 14.03
C ALA A 59 5.24 -0.64 12.78
N TRP A 60 6.11 0.09 12.07
CA TRP A 60 5.71 0.84 10.88
C TRP A 60 5.41 -0.06 9.68
N ALA A 61 6.11 -1.18 9.54
CA ALA A 61 5.78 -2.19 8.54
C ALA A 61 4.39 -2.80 8.81
N ALA A 62 4.07 -3.08 10.07
CA ALA A 62 2.76 -3.59 10.47
C ALA A 62 1.64 -2.56 10.21
N VAL A 63 1.85 -1.28 10.58
CA VAL A 63 0.91 -0.19 10.28
C VAL A 63 0.67 -0.09 8.77
N GLY A 64 1.73 -0.12 7.97
CA GLY A 64 1.63 -0.05 6.52
C GLY A 64 0.91 -1.25 5.90
N ALA A 65 1.15 -2.46 6.41
CA ALA A 65 0.42 -3.66 5.98
C ALA A 65 -1.09 -3.56 6.30
N VAL A 66 -1.45 -3.06 7.49
CA VAL A 66 -2.86 -2.85 7.89
C VAL A 66 -3.53 -1.80 7.01
N LEU A 67 -2.87 -0.67 6.75
CA LEU A 67 -3.39 0.37 5.85
C LEU A 67 -3.52 -0.13 4.41
N GLY A 68 -2.55 -0.92 3.93
CA GLY A 68 -2.60 -1.58 2.64
C GLY A 68 -3.79 -2.54 2.54
N LEU A 69 -4.02 -3.35 3.59
CA LEU A 69 -5.17 -4.26 3.67
C LEU A 69 -6.49 -3.50 3.69
N ALA A 70 -6.59 -2.42 4.47
CA ALA A 70 -7.76 -1.56 4.46
C ALA A 70 -8.00 -0.95 3.06
N GLY A 71 -6.95 -0.54 2.35
CA GLY A 71 -7.04 0.00 1.00
C GLY A 71 -7.47 -1.05 -0.03
N LEU A 72 -7.04 -2.30 0.15
CA LEU A 72 -7.48 -3.45 -0.63
C LEU A 72 -8.97 -3.73 -0.39
N LEU A 73 -9.40 -3.84 0.86
CA LEU A 73 -10.79 -4.14 1.23
C LEU A 73 -11.75 -3.05 0.77
N VAL A 74 -11.44 -1.77 1.00
CA VAL A 74 -12.26 -0.65 0.54
C VAL A 74 -12.34 -0.63 -0.99
N GLY A 75 -11.28 -1.04 -1.70
CA GLY A 75 -11.25 -1.15 -3.15
C GLY A 75 -12.07 -2.31 -3.73
N LEU A 76 -12.38 -3.34 -2.93
CA LEU A 76 -13.21 -4.47 -3.36
C LEU A 76 -14.71 -4.22 -3.16
N ILE A 77 -15.09 -3.30 -2.28
CA ILE A 77 -16.50 -2.99 -2.02
C ILE A 77 -17.00 -1.95 -3.05
N PRO A 78 -18.11 -2.22 -3.77
CA PRO A 78 -18.67 -1.31 -4.77
C PRO A 78 -19.44 -0.14 -4.11
N LEU A 79 -18.75 0.65 -3.29
CA LEU A 79 -19.31 1.87 -2.71
C LEU A 79 -19.13 3.03 -3.68
N ARG A 80 -20.16 3.87 -3.82
CA ARG A 80 -20.13 5.07 -4.69
C ARG A 80 -18.91 5.97 -4.46
N TYR A 81 -18.42 6.05 -3.21
CA TYR A 81 -17.32 6.92 -2.81
C TYR A 81 -16.03 6.19 -2.42
N SER A 82 -15.93 4.86 -2.58
CA SER A 82 -14.73 4.10 -2.16
C SER A 82 -13.46 4.58 -2.87
N HIS A 83 -13.57 4.96 -4.14
CA HIS A 83 -12.44 5.45 -4.95
C HIS A 83 -11.74 6.68 -4.34
N LEU A 84 -12.44 7.51 -3.57
CA LEU A 84 -11.87 8.69 -2.91
C LEU A 84 -10.95 8.31 -1.74
N ALA A 85 -11.22 7.19 -1.06
CA ALA A 85 -10.48 6.73 0.10
C ALA A 85 -9.35 5.74 -0.24
N VAL A 86 -9.49 4.96 -1.32
CA VAL A 86 -8.51 3.92 -1.70
C VAL A 86 -7.14 4.51 -2.03
N LYS A 87 -7.10 5.63 -2.77
CA LYS A 87 -5.85 6.28 -3.17
C LYS A 87 -5.03 6.78 -1.98
N PRO A 88 -5.59 7.62 -1.06
CA PRO A 88 -4.82 8.06 0.10
C PRO A 88 -4.43 6.88 1.00
N LEU A 89 -5.27 5.87 1.19
CA LEU A 89 -4.89 4.69 1.98
C LEU A 89 -3.66 3.97 1.40
N ARG A 90 -3.65 3.69 0.10
CA ARG A 90 -2.51 3.03 -0.57
C ARG A 90 -1.24 3.89 -0.51
N TYR A 91 -1.39 5.21 -0.65
CA TYR A 91 -0.26 6.13 -0.58
C TYR A 91 0.33 6.24 0.84
N VAL A 92 -0.52 6.33 1.87
CA VAL A 92 -0.06 6.34 3.27
C VAL A 92 0.55 4.99 3.62
N ALA A 93 -0.04 3.87 3.18
CA ALA A 93 0.56 2.55 3.32
C ALA A 93 1.98 2.50 2.73
N PHE A 94 2.17 3.01 1.51
CA PHE A 94 3.48 3.16 0.89
C PHE A 94 4.45 3.96 1.78
N LEU A 95 4.04 5.15 2.25
CA LEU A 95 4.90 6.01 3.08
C LEU A 95 5.31 5.32 4.38
N THR A 96 4.39 4.61 5.03
CA THR A 96 4.68 3.90 6.28
C THR A 96 5.61 2.70 6.07
N ILE A 97 5.47 1.94 4.97
CA ILE A 97 6.38 0.82 4.66
C ILE A 97 7.75 1.36 4.25
N PHE A 98 7.80 2.48 3.52
CA PHE A 98 9.06 3.15 3.19
C PHE A 98 9.77 3.68 4.44
N TYR A 99 9.02 4.26 5.37
CA TYR A 99 9.57 4.69 6.67
C TYR A 99 10.11 3.49 7.47
N ALA A 100 9.38 2.37 7.52
CA ALA A 100 9.86 1.13 8.13
C ALA A 100 11.17 0.62 7.51
N PHE A 101 11.31 0.75 6.19
CA PHE A 101 12.55 0.43 5.50
C PHE A 101 13.71 1.36 5.90
N ILE A 102 13.45 2.66 6.08
CA ILE A 102 14.47 3.61 6.56
C ILE A 102 14.93 3.23 7.98
N GLU A 103 14.00 2.92 8.88
CA GLU A 103 14.30 2.46 10.24
C GLU A 103 15.13 1.17 10.23
N PHE A 104 14.75 0.19 9.39
CA PHE A 104 15.54 -1.02 9.16
C PHE A 104 16.97 -0.69 8.72
N MET A 105 17.14 0.15 7.70
CA MET A 105 18.46 0.57 7.22
C MET A 105 19.27 1.31 8.29
N GLY A 106 18.61 2.13 9.11
CA GLY A 106 19.20 2.79 10.27
C GLY A 106 19.72 1.78 11.30
N SER A 107 18.90 0.78 11.65
CA SER A 107 19.28 -0.28 12.60
C SER A 107 20.47 -1.11 12.12
N GLN A 108 20.63 -1.27 10.81
CA GLN A 108 21.70 -2.06 10.21
C GLN A 108 22.90 -1.22 9.75
N ALA A 109 22.95 0.09 10.07
CA ALA A 109 23.99 0.99 9.57
C ALA A 109 25.41 0.55 9.95
N THR A 110 25.60 0.09 11.19
CA THR A 110 26.90 -0.45 11.66
C THR A 110 27.28 -1.73 10.94
N TYR A 111 26.33 -2.65 10.74
CA TYR A 111 26.57 -3.87 9.96
C TYR A 111 26.98 -3.55 8.52
N ILE A 112 26.31 -2.60 7.88
CA ILE A 112 26.62 -2.13 6.52
C ILE A 112 28.02 -1.50 6.46
N ALA A 113 28.37 -0.65 7.44
CA ALA A 113 29.70 -0.03 7.50
C ALA A 113 30.81 -1.08 7.62
N ASN A 114 30.59 -2.12 8.42
CA ASN A 114 31.59 -3.18 8.61
C ASN A 114 31.84 -4.01 7.35
N VAL A 115 30.77 -4.30 6.59
CA VAL A 115 30.92 -4.97 5.28
C VAL A 115 31.70 -4.08 4.30
N PHE A 116 31.48 -2.77 4.29
CA PHE A 116 32.18 -1.85 3.38
C PHE A 116 33.66 -1.61 3.75
N VAL A 117 33.98 -1.52 5.04
CA VAL A 117 35.36 -1.32 5.51
C VAL A 117 36.13 -2.66 5.56
N ALA A 118 35.45 -3.77 5.28
CA ALA A 118 36.02 -5.13 5.25
C ALA A 118 36.75 -5.51 6.55
N ILE A 119 36.29 -4.96 7.69
CA ILE A 119 36.95 -5.12 9.01
C ILE A 119 37.08 -6.60 9.38
N ASP A 120 36.19 -7.47 8.87
CA ASP A 120 36.22 -8.92 9.08
C ASP A 120 36.13 -9.75 7.78
N GLY A 121 36.38 -9.17 6.61
CA GLY A 121 36.20 -9.86 5.32
C GLY A 121 34.77 -10.34 5.04
N ASN A 122 33.80 -9.85 5.81
CA ASN A 122 32.41 -10.29 5.77
C ASN A 122 31.67 -9.72 4.55
N SER A 123 30.83 -10.55 3.95
CA SER A 123 29.86 -10.15 2.92
C SER A 123 28.46 -9.98 3.51
N PHE A 124 27.55 -9.34 2.77
CA PHE A 124 26.15 -9.27 3.16
C PHE A 124 25.55 -10.68 3.30
N THR A 125 24.89 -10.93 4.43
CA THR A 125 24.18 -12.20 4.65
C THR A 125 22.98 -12.30 3.71
N ALA A 126 22.60 -13.53 3.35
CA ALA A 126 21.40 -13.76 2.57
C ALA A 126 20.14 -13.20 3.26
N GLY A 127 20.05 -13.31 4.60
CA GLY A 127 18.94 -12.76 5.38
C GLY A 127 18.79 -11.24 5.24
N PHE A 128 19.90 -10.51 5.35
CA PHE A 128 19.91 -9.06 5.11
C PHE A 128 19.46 -8.72 3.69
N ILE A 129 20.01 -9.40 2.68
CA ILE A 129 19.69 -9.15 1.26
C ILE A 129 18.20 -9.41 0.98
N PHE A 130 17.66 -10.55 1.42
CA PHE A 130 16.25 -10.87 1.19
C PHE A 130 15.31 -9.93 1.93
N THR A 131 15.65 -9.53 3.17
CA THR A 131 14.89 -8.53 3.93
C THR A 131 14.83 -7.20 3.18
N LEU A 132 15.99 -6.73 2.69
CA LEU A 132 16.10 -5.50 1.89
C LEU A 132 15.26 -5.60 0.61
N LEU A 133 15.39 -6.68 -0.15
CA LEU A 133 14.64 -6.89 -1.39
C LEU A 133 13.13 -6.92 -1.14
N PHE A 134 12.68 -7.57 -0.07
CA PHE A 134 11.25 -7.66 0.24
C PHE A 134 10.69 -6.32 0.69
N TYR A 135 11.42 -5.51 1.45
CA TYR A 135 11.00 -4.13 1.73
C TYR A 135 10.88 -3.32 0.43
N VAL A 136 11.88 -3.38 -0.45
CA VAL A 136 11.89 -2.65 -1.73
C VAL A 136 10.73 -3.06 -2.62
N LEU A 137 10.49 -4.37 -2.77
CA LEU A 137 9.34 -4.88 -3.52
C LEU A 137 8.04 -4.44 -2.87
N SER A 138 7.94 -4.49 -1.55
CA SER A 138 6.72 -4.12 -0.83
C SER A 138 6.31 -2.66 -1.07
N PHE A 139 7.18 -1.70 -0.75
CA PHE A 139 6.83 -0.29 -0.93
C PHE A 139 6.71 0.07 -2.42
N GLY A 140 7.51 -0.55 -3.29
CA GLY A 140 7.45 -0.33 -4.74
C GLY A 140 6.10 -0.76 -5.33
N LEU A 141 5.62 -1.95 -4.96
CA LEU A 141 4.30 -2.45 -5.37
C LEU A 141 3.16 -1.61 -4.77
N MET A 142 3.29 -1.15 -3.52
CA MET A 142 2.29 -0.29 -2.90
C MET A 142 2.22 1.09 -3.57
N LEU A 143 3.36 1.67 -3.96
CA LEU A 143 3.41 2.89 -4.75
C LEU A 143 2.75 2.69 -6.12
N ALA A 144 3.10 1.61 -6.83
CA ALA A 144 2.50 1.27 -8.11
C ALA A 144 0.96 1.12 -8.00
N ALA A 145 0.48 0.46 -6.94
CA ALA A 145 -0.94 0.36 -6.65
C ALA A 145 -1.58 1.74 -6.41
N GLY A 146 -0.92 2.62 -5.65
CA GLY A 146 -1.37 4.01 -5.43
C GLY A 146 -1.47 4.82 -6.73
N CYS A 147 -0.47 4.71 -7.60
CA CYS A 147 -0.43 5.39 -8.91
C CYS A 147 -1.55 4.91 -9.84
N LEU A 148 -1.81 3.60 -9.90
CA LEU A 148 -2.88 3.02 -10.71
C LEU A 148 -4.29 3.29 -10.16
N SER A 149 -4.39 3.69 -8.90
CA SER A 149 -5.63 4.14 -8.27
C SER A 149 -6.03 5.56 -8.70
N PHE A 150 -5.28 6.22 -9.58
CA PHE A 150 -5.65 7.52 -10.14
C PHE A 150 -6.88 7.39 -11.05
N SER A 151 -8.04 7.77 -10.51
CA SER A 151 -9.23 8.08 -11.29
C SER A 151 -9.07 9.49 -11.86
N GLY A 152 -8.98 9.61 -13.18
CA GLY A 152 -9.25 10.87 -13.85
C GLY A 152 -10.68 11.36 -13.55
N PRO A 153 -10.98 12.66 -13.75
CA PRO A 153 -12.24 13.24 -13.32
C PRO A 153 -13.43 12.47 -13.88
N VAL A 154 -14.39 12.19 -13.00
CA VAL A 154 -15.72 11.69 -13.35
C VAL A 154 -16.41 12.77 -14.17
N GLN A 155 -16.33 12.67 -15.49
CA GLN A 155 -17.15 13.42 -16.42
C GLN A 155 -17.99 12.34 -17.11
N LYS A 156 -19.29 12.20 -16.82
CA LYS A 156 -20.36 13.12 -17.18
C LYS A 156 -21.63 12.76 -16.38
N ASP A 157 -21.98 13.54 -15.36
CA ASP A 157 -23.37 13.60 -14.86
C ASP A 157 -24.11 14.84 -15.39
N SER A 158 -23.45 15.73 -16.14
CA SER A 158 -24.04 16.98 -16.63
C SER A 158 -24.81 16.86 -17.95
N ALA A 159 -24.83 15.70 -18.61
CA ALA A 159 -25.49 15.54 -19.91
C ALA A 159 -26.97 15.14 -19.82
N THR A 160 -27.43 14.61 -18.69
CA THR A 160 -28.81 14.10 -18.56
C THR A 160 -29.77 15.09 -17.93
N ILE A 161 -29.26 16.11 -17.22
CA ILE A 161 -30.12 17.16 -16.63
C ILE A 161 -30.53 18.19 -17.71
N ILE A 162 -29.67 18.45 -18.70
CA ILE A 162 -29.95 19.46 -19.75
C ILE A 162 -30.98 18.95 -20.79
N SER A 163 -31.15 17.64 -20.96
CA SER A 163 -32.17 17.11 -21.88
C SER A 163 -33.58 16.99 -21.27
N GLY A 164 -33.73 17.25 -19.96
CA GLY A 164 -35.01 17.16 -19.25
C GLY A 164 -35.70 18.51 -19.02
N GLU A 165 -35.02 19.63 -19.27
CA GLU A 165 -35.54 21.00 -19.02
C GLU A 165 -35.82 21.81 -20.29
N VAL A 166 -35.61 21.25 -21.49
CA VAL A 166 -36.04 21.90 -22.74
C VAL A 166 -37.44 21.40 -23.10
N SER A 167 -38.43 22.09 -22.53
CA SER A 167 -39.74 22.47 -23.11
C SER A 167 -40.40 21.46 -24.09
N SER A 168 -41.57 20.87 -23.86
CA SER A 168 -42.77 21.40 -23.22
C SER A 168 -42.93 22.91 -23.43
N ASP A 169 -42.99 23.32 -24.69
CA ASP A 169 -43.69 24.52 -25.20
C ASP A 169 -43.45 24.58 -26.72
N GLU A 170 -44.23 23.79 -27.46
CA GLU A 170 -44.81 24.08 -28.79
C GLU A 170 -45.82 22.98 -29.16
#